data_AF-A0A963AFQ3-F1
#
_entry.id   AF-A0A963AFQ3-F1
#
_cell.length_a   1.000
_cell.length_b   1.000
_cell.length_c   1.000
_cell.angle_alpha   90.00
_cell.angle_beta   90.00
_cell.angle_gamma   90.00
#
_symmetry.space_group_name_H-M   'P 1'
#
loop_
_entity.id
_entity.type
_entity.pdbx_description
1 polymer ?
#
loop_
_entity_poly.entity_id
_entity_poly.type
_entity_poly.pdbx_seq_one_letter_code
_entity_poly.pdbx_strand_id
1 'polypeptide(L)'
;MTKFKKRLTNSLLGCTFALVGSSAWSITPFEQDVSTSINMGLDWMAAQGAFNNPPSGGSGWGDVGRDAAGLSLIALLEKRASGDPGDPPQGYNGANAVDKARMETLMEFMLSAINSQGIGFYAYRDGGFMMALSVYLRSGGPEIAGAPLTILAALNMVFDRTIANQNIALNGYWCYNDGGCEDSSTTQLVVAGLAATRAVYSDAGQPWADAARLTQLNTAVAAARAEYQANGTPGTLCGTFAGEKGHGYYAAATPQQTASGTWVQLVGGADVNDPDVQAYLRWLYNRYDYASTSSSYTWGSNSHWYFLWSSSKAFEFIEASGVTPNPGNLSPADMGTLPPGDAPACAERLLHRDPTTDSRVALFGAGGPGYYGVEQPRVYYDYAYTILSAQCANGQYACNGAPGRWNTYSSQAYALLVLQRSLGGGCIDSDGDGVCDSEDNCPNTPNPNQEDADGDGIGDACDTAEICDVDGDGDIDTSDIRAILAGRGQQAQPGDPRDADGDGVISSLDAKICIAEGRK
;
A
#
# COMPACT_ATOMS: atom_id res chain seq x y z
N MET A 1 22.57 -46.60 -40.37
CA MET A 1 21.91 -47.76 -41.00
C MET A 1 20.64 -48.07 -40.19
N THR A 2 19.46 -47.60 -40.63
CA THR A 2 18.39 -48.44 -41.25
C THR A 2 18.01 -49.66 -40.39
N LYS A 3 16.77 -49.93 -39.96
CA LYS A 3 15.41 -49.73 -40.53
C LYS A 3 14.39 -50.27 -39.48
N PHE A 4 13.33 -49.53 -39.09
CA PHE A 4 11.93 -49.60 -39.56
C PHE A 4 10.89 -50.40 -38.70
N LYS A 5 9.88 -49.63 -38.22
CA LYS A 5 8.39 -49.80 -38.32
C LYS A 5 7.53 -50.60 -37.31
N LYS A 6 6.56 -49.84 -36.76
CA LYS A 6 5.08 -50.06 -36.56
C LYS A 6 4.66 -51.09 -35.49
N ARG A 7 3.58 -50.94 -34.69
CA ARG A 7 2.38 -50.05 -34.67
C ARG A 7 1.63 -50.21 -33.32
N LEU A 8 1.08 -49.11 -32.80
CA LEU A 8 -0.22 -48.91 -32.11
C LEU A 8 -0.93 -50.08 -31.38
N THR A 9 -1.28 -49.89 -30.10
CA THR A 9 -2.69 -49.88 -29.62
C THR A 9 -2.86 -49.22 -28.24
N ASN A 10 -3.87 -48.35 -28.17
CA ASN A 10 -4.51 -47.64 -27.05
C ASN A 10 -4.51 -48.31 -25.66
N SER A 11 -4.34 -47.49 -24.62
CA SER A 11 -5.38 -47.25 -23.60
C SER A 11 -5.09 -45.94 -22.86
N LEU A 12 -5.79 -44.87 -23.27
CA LEU A 12 -5.99 -43.65 -22.49
C LEU A 12 -6.99 -43.98 -21.36
N LEU A 13 -6.54 -43.93 -20.12
CA LEU A 13 -7.39 -43.49 -19.00
C LEU A 13 -6.80 -42.16 -18.52
N GLY A 14 -7.51 -41.08 -18.81
CA GLY A 14 -7.17 -39.76 -18.30
C GLY A 14 -7.52 -39.69 -16.82
N CYS A 15 -6.52 -39.42 -15.98
CA CYS A 15 -6.74 -38.65 -14.77
C CYS A 15 -6.74 -37.19 -15.19
N THR A 16 -7.94 -36.64 -15.37
CA THR A 16 -8.17 -35.21 -15.23
C THR A 16 -7.74 -34.81 -13.83
N PHE A 17 -6.58 -34.16 -13.72
CA PHE A 17 -6.33 -33.26 -12.60
C PHE A 17 -7.46 -32.24 -12.60
N ALA A 18 -8.33 -32.33 -11.60
CA ALA A 18 -9.19 -31.22 -11.24
C ALA A 18 -8.23 -30.16 -10.67
N LEU A 19 -7.76 -29.27 -11.53
CA LEU A 19 -7.38 -27.93 -11.10
C LEU A 19 -8.60 -27.40 -10.36
N VAL A 20 -8.50 -27.31 -9.03
CA VAL A 20 -9.37 -26.43 -8.26
C VAL A 20 -9.03 -25.05 -8.80
N GLY A 21 -9.81 -24.61 -9.80
CA GLY A 21 -9.69 -23.27 -10.31
C GLY A 21 -9.94 -22.35 -9.14
N SER A 22 -8.93 -21.59 -8.74
CA SER A 22 -9.17 -20.28 -8.19
C SER A 22 -10.20 -19.64 -9.11
N SER A 23 -11.35 -19.25 -8.56
CA SER A 23 -12.30 -18.49 -9.34
C SER A 23 -11.58 -17.21 -9.74
N ALA A 24 -11.14 -17.15 -11.00
CA ALA A 24 -10.56 -15.95 -11.56
C ALA A 24 -11.60 -14.86 -11.36
N TRP A 25 -11.28 -13.87 -10.52
CA TRP A 25 -12.13 -12.70 -10.34
C TRP A 25 -12.44 -12.15 -11.73
N SER A 26 -13.72 -12.08 -12.07
CA SER A 26 -14.12 -11.59 -13.38
C SER A 26 -14.02 -10.07 -13.35
N ILE A 27 -13.02 -9.52 -14.04
CA ILE A 27 -12.80 -8.06 -14.13
C ILE A 27 -14.12 -7.36 -14.46
N THR A 28 -14.60 -6.54 -13.53
CA THR A 28 -15.90 -5.87 -13.66
C THR A 28 -15.84 -4.75 -14.71
N PRO A 29 -17.00 -4.25 -15.19
CA PRO A 29 -17.02 -3.07 -16.04
C PRO A 29 -16.41 -1.82 -15.38
N PHE A 30 -16.47 -1.71 -14.05
CA PHE A 30 -15.84 -0.62 -13.31
C PHE A 30 -14.32 -0.73 -13.33
N GLU A 31 -13.79 -1.92 -13.05
CA GLU A 31 -12.34 -2.20 -13.09
C GLU A 31 -11.76 -2.02 -14.51
N GLN A 32 -12.53 -2.35 -15.55
CA GLN A 32 -12.17 -2.04 -16.94
C GLN A 32 -12.08 -0.53 -17.20
N ASP A 33 -13.02 0.26 -16.68
CA ASP A 33 -12.99 1.72 -16.80
C ASP A 33 -11.84 2.33 -16.00
N VAL A 34 -11.56 1.82 -14.81
CA VAL A 34 -10.38 2.20 -14.01
C VAL A 34 -9.08 1.93 -14.78
N SER A 35 -8.93 0.74 -15.37
CA SER A 35 -7.78 0.38 -16.21
C SER A 35 -7.61 1.36 -17.37
N THR A 36 -8.71 1.67 -18.04
CA THR A 36 -8.74 2.57 -19.19
C THR A 36 -8.35 3.98 -18.76
N SER A 37 -8.90 4.47 -17.65
CA SER A 37 -8.62 5.77 -17.05
C SER A 37 -7.13 5.90 -16.70
N ILE A 38 -6.54 4.88 -16.05
CA ILE A 38 -5.11 4.86 -15.70
C ILE A 38 -4.24 4.99 -16.96
N ASN A 39 -4.50 4.17 -17.98
CA ASN A 39 -3.72 4.20 -19.22
C ASN A 39 -3.84 5.54 -19.95
N MET A 40 -5.04 6.12 -20.04
CA MET A 40 -5.24 7.45 -20.61
C MET A 40 -4.46 8.53 -19.85
N GLY A 41 -4.44 8.47 -18.52
CA GLY A 41 -3.68 9.41 -17.69
C GLY A 41 -2.16 9.30 -17.90
N LEU A 42 -1.63 8.08 -17.97
CA LEU A 42 -0.21 7.83 -18.28
C LEU A 42 0.17 8.31 -19.67
N ASP A 43 -0.69 8.09 -20.68
CA ASP A 43 -0.45 8.56 -22.04
C ASP A 43 -0.50 10.09 -22.14
N TRP A 44 -1.41 10.73 -21.40
CA TRP A 44 -1.42 12.18 -21.28
C TRP A 44 -0.12 12.70 -20.67
N MET A 45 0.33 12.12 -19.55
CA MET A 45 1.59 12.49 -18.90
C MET A 45 2.78 12.32 -19.84
N ALA A 46 2.83 11.22 -20.61
CA ALA A 46 3.85 11.01 -21.63
C ALA A 46 3.81 12.08 -22.72
N ALA A 47 2.63 12.39 -23.24
CA ALA A 47 2.44 13.41 -24.29
C ALA A 47 2.84 14.82 -23.83
N GLN A 48 2.71 15.12 -22.54
CA GLN A 48 3.16 16.39 -21.96
C GLN A 48 4.65 16.39 -21.57
N GLY A 49 5.35 15.26 -21.72
CA GLY A 49 6.77 15.15 -21.40
C GLY A 49 7.07 14.94 -19.92
N ALA A 50 6.09 14.53 -19.11
CA ALA A 50 6.26 14.30 -17.66
C ALA A 50 7.39 13.31 -17.32
N PHE A 51 7.68 12.37 -18.22
CA PHE A 51 8.70 11.34 -18.02
C PHE A 51 10.08 11.73 -18.57
N ASN A 52 10.13 12.66 -19.54
CA ASN A 52 11.36 13.02 -20.26
C ASN A 52 11.98 14.33 -19.79
N ASN A 53 11.15 15.29 -19.41
CA ASN A 53 11.57 16.61 -18.96
C ASN A 53 10.52 17.17 -17.99
N PRO A 54 10.40 16.58 -16.79
CA PRO A 54 9.51 17.12 -15.76
C PRO A 54 10.00 18.56 -15.49
N PRO A 55 9.22 19.60 -15.85
CA PRO A 55 9.76 20.92 -16.19
C PRO A 55 10.48 21.59 -15.03
N SER A 56 11.58 22.30 -15.30
CA SER A 56 12.24 23.12 -14.28
C SER A 56 11.58 24.50 -14.14
N GLY A 57 10.38 24.55 -13.55
CA GLY A 57 9.79 25.72 -12.87
C GLY A 57 9.39 26.96 -13.69
N GLY A 58 8.39 27.67 -13.14
CA GLY A 58 7.89 28.99 -13.52
C GLY A 58 7.45 29.83 -12.29
N SER A 59 8.38 30.54 -11.67
CA SER A 59 8.19 31.71 -10.78
C SER A 59 6.81 31.98 -10.10
N GLY A 60 6.30 31.07 -9.28
CA GLY A 60 5.12 31.30 -8.44
C GLY A 60 4.94 30.19 -7.41
N TRP A 61 4.32 30.50 -6.26
CA TRP A 61 3.98 29.50 -5.22
C TRP A 61 3.34 28.26 -5.87
N GLY A 62 4.08 27.15 -5.98
CA GLY A 62 3.63 25.90 -6.60
C GLY A 62 4.30 25.50 -7.92
N ASP A 63 5.24 26.27 -8.47
CA ASP A 63 5.87 25.90 -9.74
C ASP A 63 7.11 25.00 -9.55
N VAL A 64 6.83 23.70 -9.39
CA VAL A 64 7.81 22.65 -9.06
C VAL A 64 7.67 21.45 -9.99
N GLY A 65 8.09 21.60 -11.24
CA GLY A 65 8.13 20.46 -12.14
C GLY A 65 9.27 19.46 -11.87
N ARG A 66 10.08 19.59 -10.80
CA ARG A 66 10.92 18.48 -10.30
C ARG A 66 10.21 17.57 -9.29
N ASP A 67 9.19 18.09 -8.61
CA ASP A 67 8.66 17.45 -7.39
C ASP A 67 7.67 16.32 -7.69
N ALA A 68 7.13 16.30 -8.90
CA ALA A 68 6.26 15.24 -9.36
C ALA A 68 7.02 14.00 -9.87
N ALA A 69 8.34 14.05 -10.05
CA ALA A 69 9.09 12.97 -10.67
C ALA A 69 8.98 11.65 -9.87
N GLY A 70 9.11 11.72 -8.54
CA GLY A 70 8.89 10.56 -7.67
C GLY A 70 7.47 10.00 -7.77
N LEU A 71 6.45 10.87 -7.67
CA LEU A 71 5.04 10.46 -7.81
C LEU A 71 4.72 9.88 -9.20
N SER A 72 5.36 10.40 -10.25
CA SER A 72 5.20 9.90 -11.62
C SER A 72 5.87 8.53 -11.81
N LEU A 73 7.03 8.33 -11.18
CA LEU A 73 7.75 7.06 -11.22
C LEU A 73 6.99 5.99 -10.44
N ILE A 74 6.53 6.29 -9.23
CA ILE A 74 5.75 5.35 -8.42
C ILE A 74 4.42 5.01 -9.10
N ALA A 75 3.76 5.94 -9.80
CA ALA A 75 2.58 5.63 -10.60
C ALA A 75 2.87 4.67 -11.77
N LEU A 76 4.10 4.64 -12.31
CA LEU A 76 4.49 3.60 -13.27
C LEU A 76 4.76 2.29 -12.56
N LEU A 77 5.50 2.29 -11.45
CA LEU A 77 5.88 1.08 -10.72
C LEU A 77 4.65 0.35 -10.15
N GLU A 78 3.66 1.09 -9.69
CA GLU A 78 2.46 0.58 -9.02
C GLU A 78 1.29 0.35 -9.98
N LYS A 79 1.53 0.50 -11.28
CA LYS A 79 0.54 0.14 -12.30
C LYS A 79 0.25 -1.37 -12.21
N ARG A 80 -1.02 -1.71 -12.20
CA ARG A 80 -1.52 -3.10 -12.16
C ARG A 80 -1.87 -3.59 -13.56
N ALA A 81 -1.90 -4.91 -13.74
CA ALA A 81 -2.20 -5.55 -15.03
C ALA A 81 -3.63 -5.26 -15.48
N SER A 82 -4.56 -5.19 -14.53
CA SER A 82 -5.92 -4.70 -14.71
C SER A 82 -6.26 -3.63 -13.67
N GLY A 83 -7.54 -3.26 -13.61
CA GLY A 83 -8.08 -2.34 -12.61
C GLY A 83 -8.63 -3.08 -11.40
N ASP A 84 -8.49 -4.42 -11.36
CA ASP A 84 -8.73 -5.21 -10.17
C ASP A 84 -7.79 -4.73 -9.06
N PRO A 85 -8.34 -4.25 -7.94
CA PRO A 85 -7.58 -3.92 -6.74
C PRO A 85 -6.62 -4.99 -6.23
N GLY A 86 -6.90 -6.27 -6.47
CA GLY A 86 -6.13 -7.41 -6.01
C GLY A 86 -4.91 -7.73 -6.87
N ASP A 87 -4.84 -7.27 -8.12
CA ASP A 87 -3.72 -7.56 -9.03
C ASP A 87 -2.42 -6.93 -8.49
N PRO A 88 -1.31 -7.66 -8.31
CA PRO A 88 -0.10 -7.05 -7.75
C PRO A 88 0.44 -5.89 -8.61
N PRO A 89 1.10 -4.89 -8.00
CA PRO A 89 1.78 -3.85 -8.75
C PRO A 89 2.86 -4.44 -9.65
N GLN A 90 3.04 -3.90 -10.85
CA GLN A 90 3.96 -4.48 -11.84
C GLN A 90 5.44 -4.40 -11.45
N GLY A 91 5.82 -3.40 -10.64
CA GLY A 91 7.22 -3.09 -10.35
C GLY A 91 8.03 -2.78 -11.62
N TYR A 92 9.36 -2.68 -11.50
CA TYR A 92 10.21 -2.56 -12.68
C TYR A 92 10.23 -3.87 -13.47
N ASN A 93 10.51 -5.02 -12.82
CA ASN A 93 10.67 -6.30 -13.51
C ASN A 93 9.45 -6.71 -14.34
N GLY A 94 8.23 -6.54 -13.80
CA GLY A 94 6.98 -6.87 -14.47
C GLY A 94 6.51 -5.84 -15.50
N ALA A 95 7.12 -4.66 -15.56
CA ALA A 95 6.74 -3.63 -16.52
C ALA A 95 7.11 -3.98 -17.97
N ASN A 96 6.27 -3.51 -18.90
CA ASN A 96 6.55 -3.57 -20.33
C ASN A 96 7.70 -2.62 -20.73
N ALA A 97 8.25 -2.81 -21.93
CA ALA A 97 9.40 -2.03 -22.41
C ALA A 97 9.16 -0.50 -22.48
N VAL A 98 7.92 -0.07 -22.76
CA VAL A 98 7.57 1.36 -22.83
C VAL A 98 7.61 1.98 -21.43
N ASP A 99 7.01 1.30 -20.46
CA ASP A 99 6.98 1.78 -19.07
C ASP A 99 8.38 1.70 -18.44
N LYS A 100 9.18 0.66 -18.72
CA LYS A 100 10.60 0.58 -18.30
C LYS A 100 11.43 1.77 -18.79
N ALA A 101 11.31 2.11 -20.09
CA ALA A 101 12.01 3.27 -20.65
C ALA A 101 11.60 4.59 -19.99
N ARG A 102 10.30 4.76 -19.68
CA ARG A 102 9.79 5.93 -18.94
C ARG A 102 10.36 5.96 -17.51
N MET A 103 10.42 4.82 -16.83
CA MET A 103 10.97 4.69 -15.48
C MET A 103 12.46 5.06 -15.44
N GLU A 104 13.27 4.52 -16.35
CA GLU A 104 14.71 4.79 -16.44
C GLU A 104 15.00 6.27 -16.71
N THR A 105 14.20 6.91 -17.58
CA THR A 105 14.34 8.34 -17.88
C THR A 105 14.04 9.21 -16.65
N LEU A 106 12.96 8.89 -15.91
CA LEU A 106 12.67 9.56 -14.64
C LEU A 106 13.76 9.30 -13.59
N MET A 107 14.30 8.09 -13.53
CA MET A 107 15.34 7.73 -12.59
C MET A 107 16.62 8.53 -12.87
N GLU A 108 17.06 8.62 -14.13
CA GLU A 108 18.21 9.45 -14.52
C GLU A 108 18.02 10.91 -14.07
N PHE A 109 16.83 11.47 -14.32
CA PHE A 109 16.48 12.82 -13.89
C PHE A 109 16.56 12.97 -12.37
N MET A 110 15.98 12.05 -11.61
CA MET A 110 15.98 12.08 -10.14
C MET A 110 17.39 11.99 -9.58
N LEU A 111 18.23 11.07 -10.08
CA LEU A 111 19.61 10.91 -9.64
C LEU A 111 20.43 12.19 -9.90
N SER A 112 20.23 12.82 -11.07
CA SER A 112 20.85 14.10 -11.41
C SER A 112 20.38 15.24 -10.49
N ALA A 113 19.07 15.30 -10.22
CA ALA A 113 18.50 16.28 -9.30
C ALA A 113 19.06 16.12 -7.89
N ILE A 114 19.12 14.89 -7.36
CA ILE A 114 19.62 14.58 -6.01
C ILE A 114 21.11 14.91 -5.86
N ASN A 115 21.91 14.59 -6.88
CA ASN A 115 23.35 14.87 -6.86
C ASN A 115 23.68 16.37 -6.89
N SER A 116 22.81 17.20 -7.48
CA SER A 116 23.06 18.64 -7.54
C SER A 116 23.08 19.22 -6.12
N GLN A 117 24.24 19.77 -5.72
CA GLN A 117 24.55 20.26 -4.36
C GLN A 117 23.69 21.45 -3.85
N GLY A 118 22.54 21.72 -4.49
CA GLY A 118 21.65 22.83 -4.18
C GLY A 118 20.17 22.46 -4.05
N ILE A 119 19.76 21.19 -4.17
CA ILE A 119 18.36 20.84 -3.85
C ILE A 119 18.17 20.70 -2.32
N GLY A 120 17.71 21.77 -1.69
CA GLY A 120 17.31 21.76 -0.28
C GLY A 120 16.13 20.81 -0.03
N PHE A 121 15.94 20.39 1.22
CA PHE A 121 14.81 19.54 1.63
C PHE A 121 13.48 20.08 1.12
N TYR A 122 12.66 19.19 0.59
CA TYR A 122 11.27 19.49 0.30
C TYR A 122 10.39 18.29 0.60
N ALA A 123 9.54 18.38 1.63
CA ALA A 123 8.82 17.23 2.17
C ALA A 123 8.05 16.41 1.12
N TYR A 124 7.32 17.07 0.22
CA TYR A 124 6.55 16.36 -0.81
C TYR A 124 7.43 15.67 -1.86
N ARG A 125 8.48 16.36 -2.33
CA ARG A 125 9.42 15.78 -3.31
C ARG A 125 10.20 14.63 -2.67
N ASP A 126 10.76 14.85 -1.50
CA ASP A 126 11.67 13.89 -0.87
C ASP A 126 10.90 12.65 -0.41
N GLY A 127 9.67 12.80 0.10
CA GLY A 127 8.74 11.69 0.32
C GLY A 127 8.44 10.91 -0.97
N GLY A 128 8.10 11.61 -2.05
CA GLY A 128 7.90 11.01 -3.37
C GLY A 128 9.14 10.30 -3.93
N PHE A 129 10.32 10.87 -3.73
CA PHE A 129 11.59 10.31 -4.17
C PHE A 129 11.92 9.03 -3.40
N MET A 130 11.75 9.03 -2.08
CA MET A 130 11.96 7.84 -1.26
C MET A 130 11.03 6.70 -1.69
N MET A 131 9.72 6.96 -1.87
CA MET A 131 8.79 5.94 -2.38
C MET A 131 9.28 5.34 -3.70
N ALA A 132 9.60 6.20 -4.66
CA ALA A 132 9.98 5.76 -5.99
C ALA A 132 11.33 5.05 -6.05
N LEU A 133 12.34 5.53 -5.33
CA LEU A 133 13.66 4.90 -5.24
C LEU A 133 13.56 3.52 -4.58
N SER A 134 12.81 3.42 -3.48
CA SER A 134 12.65 2.17 -2.74
C SER A 134 11.92 1.11 -3.56
N VAL A 135 10.79 1.47 -4.19
CA VAL A 135 10.04 0.51 -5.02
C VAL A 135 10.80 0.14 -6.28
N TYR A 136 11.48 1.09 -6.93
CA TYR A 136 12.31 0.78 -8.11
C TYR A 136 13.43 -0.20 -7.74
N LEU A 137 14.12 0.03 -6.62
CA LEU A 137 15.20 -0.83 -6.13
C LEU A 137 14.69 -2.24 -5.84
N ARG A 138 13.65 -2.38 -5.01
CA ARG A 138 13.09 -3.69 -4.61
C ARG A 138 12.43 -4.45 -5.75
N SER A 139 11.92 -3.76 -6.76
CA SER A 139 11.29 -4.40 -7.92
C SER A 139 12.26 -4.74 -9.05
N GLY A 140 13.58 -4.72 -8.78
CA GLY A 140 14.63 -5.15 -9.71
C GLY A 140 15.05 -4.11 -10.74
N GLY A 141 14.81 -2.83 -10.46
CA GLY A 141 15.23 -1.73 -11.32
C GLY A 141 16.76 -1.64 -11.42
N PRO A 142 17.34 -1.59 -12.64
CA PRO A 142 18.78 -1.54 -12.82
C PRO A 142 19.35 -0.16 -12.50
N GLU A 143 20.62 -0.14 -12.12
CA GLU A 143 21.42 1.08 -12.05
C GLU A 143 21.45 1.80 -13.40
N ILE A 144 21.35 3.12 -13.37
CA ILE A 144 21.31 3.94 -14.57
C ILE A 144 22.75 4.21 -15.05
N ALA A 145 23.07 3.72 -16.25
CA ALA A 145 24.41 3.87 -16.82
C ALA A 145 24.80 5.34 -16.98
N GLY A 146 25.93 5.72 -16.38
CA GLY A 146 26.44 7.10 -16.43
C GLY A 146 25.76 8.08 -15.47
N ALA A 147 24.82 7.61 -14.65
CA ALA A 147 24.22 8.43 -13.61
C ALA A 147 25.25 8.82 -12.53
N PRO A 148 25.07 9.99 -11.89
CA PRO A 148 26.05 10.51 -10.93
C PRO A 148 26.01 9.81 -9.56
N LEU A 149 24.95 9.07 -9.28
CA LEU A 149 24.71 8.36 -8.02
C LEU A 149 24.18 6.97 -8.34
N THR A 150 24.50 6.00 -7.50
CA THR A 150 23.72 4.75 -7.45
C THR A 150 22.35 5.01 -6.84
N ILE A 151 21.39 4.13 -7.11
CA ILE A 151 20.02 4.24 -6.57
C ILE A 151 20.05 4.24 -5.04
N LEU A 152 20.80 3.32 -4.43
CA LEU A 152 20.95 3.24 -2.98
C LEU A 152 21.63 4.50 -2.39
N ALA A 153 22.65 5.04 -3.04
CA ALA A 153 23.30 6.28 -2.58
C ALA A 153 22.32 7.46 -2.63
N ALA A 154 21.51 7.55 -3.69
CA ALA A 154 20.48 8.58 -3.80
C ALA A 154 19.39 8.43 -2.73
N LEU A 155 18.91 7.21 -2.46
CA LEU A 155 17.95 6.92 -1.39
C LEU A 155 18.51 7.35 -0.03
N ASN A 156 19.73 6.94 0.29
CA ASN A 156 20.40 7.30 1.55
C ASN A 156 20.58 8.81 1.70
N MET A 157 20.95 9.52 0.62
CA MET A 157 21.06 10.98 0.65
C MET A 157 19.71 11.65 0.91
N VAL A 158 18.63 11.19 0.27
CA VAL A 158 17.28 11.75 0.49
C VAL A 158 16.79 11.45 1.90
N PHE A 159 17.01 10.22 2.39
CA PHE A 159 16.69 9.79 3.74
C PHE A 159 17.43 10.65 4.79
N ASP A 160 18.76 10.74 4.71
CA ASP A 160 19.58 11.48 5.69
C ASP A 160 19.15 12.96 5.77
N ARG A 161 18.87 13.58 4.62
CA ARG A 161 18.31 14.95 4.56
C ARG A 161 16.93 15.03 5.19
N THR A 162 16.08 14.03 4.97
CA THR A 162 14.71 14.01 5.50
C THR A 162 14.74 13.91 7.03
N ILE A 163 15.53 13.01 7.59
CA ILE A 163 15.70 12.86 9.04
C ILE A 163 16.26 14.16 9.65
N ALA A 164 17.25 14.79 9.02
CA ALA A 164 17.83 16.05 9.49
C ALA A 164 16.84 17.24 9.51
N ASN A 165 15.71 17.15 8.81
CA ASN A 165 14.71 18.22 8.70
C ASN A 165 13.42 17.92 9.47
N GLN A 166 13.37 16.86 10.29
CA GLN A 166 12.25 16.63 11.18
C GLN A 166 12.24 17.68 12.32
N ASN A 167 11.07 18.28 12.57
CA ASN A 167 10.90 19.32 13.57
C ASN A 167 10.72 18.77 14.99
N ILE A 168 11.69 17.98 15.47
CA ILE A 168 11.64 17.34 16.80
C ILE A 168 11.51 18.36 17.95
N ALA A 169 12.00 19.59 17.76
CA ALA A 169 11.97 20.61 18.81
C ALA A 169 10.60 21.26 19.02
N LEU A 170 9.69 21.21 18.03
CA LEU A 170 8.38 21.85 18.12
C LEU A 170 7.22 20.85 18.12
N ASN A 171 7.19 19.91 17.18
CA ASN A 171 5.99 19.09 16.92
C ASN A 171 6.25 17.77 16.17
N GLY A 172 7.51 17.36 15.97
CA GLY A 172 7.86 16.10 15.31
C GLY A 172 7.44 15.97 13.84
N TYR A 173 6.90 17.02 13.22
CA TYR A 173 6.43 17.00 11.83
C TYR A 173 7.53 17.32 10.84
N TRP A 174 7.25 17.05 9.56
CA TRP A 174 8.00 17.60 8.45
C TRP A 174 7.17 18.70 7.80
N CYS A 175 7.85 19.80 7.54
CA CYS A 175 7.32 21.00 6.91
C CYS A 175 7.85 21.13 5.48
N TYR A 176 7.31 22.06 4.71
CA TYR A 176 7.65 22.21 3.29
C TYR A 176 9.16 22.24 3.03
N ASN A 177 9.89 23.27 3.47
CA ASN A 177 11.30 23.48 3.11
C ASN A 177 12.26 23.52 4.32
N ASP A 178 11.74 23.62 5.54
CA ASP A 178 12.53 23.75 6.77
C ASP A 178 11.78 23.11 7.94
N GLY A 179 12.41 22.96 9.10
CA GLY A 179 11.80 22.43 10.31
C GLY A 179 11.12 23.48 11.19
N GLY A 180 10.58 24.57 10.64
CA GLY A 180 10.14 25.74 11.42
C GLY A 180 8.63 25.91 11.62
N CYS A 181 7.79 25.01 11.11
CA CYS A 181 6.33 25.22 11.03
C CYS A 181 5.50 24.15 11.77
N GLU A 182 4.21 24.45 12.01
CA GLU A 182 3.22 23.55 12.64
C GLU A 182 2.35 22.80 11.61
N ASP A 183 2.74 22.82 10.34
CA ASP A 183 1.95 22.20 9.28
C ASP A 183 2.23 20.70 9.17
N SER A 184 1.28 19.89 9.65
CA SER A 184 1.34 18.44 9.56
C SER A 184 0.98 17.89 8.16
N SER A 185 0.46 18.73 7.26
CA SER A 185 -0.05 18.29 5.96
C SER A 185 1.04 17.67 5.08
N THR A 186 2.30 18.09 5.20
CA THR A 186 3.38 17.54 4.37
C THR A 186 4.00 16.26 4.95
N THR A 187 3.78 16.00 6.25
CA THR A 187 4.26 14.80 6.95
C THR A 187 3.77 13.50 6.31
N GLN A 188 2.56 13.49 5.74
CA GLN A 188 1.96 12.29 5.13
C GLN A 188 2.86 11.65 4.05
N LEU A 189 3.50 12.48 3.21
CA LEU A 189 4.29 12.00 2.08
C LEU A 189 5.68 11.61 2.51
N VAL A 190 6.24 12.34 3.49
CA VAL A 190 7.48 11.94 4.12
C VAL A 190 7.30 10.57 4.78
N VAL A 191 6.24 10.38 5.55
CA VAL A 191 5.97 9.09 6.21
C VAL A 191 5.67 7.99 5.20
N ALA A 192 5.05 8.27 4.05
CA ALA A 192 4.93 7.27 2.99
C ALA A 192 6.28 6.89 2.37
N GLY A 193 7.15 7.87 2.12
CA GLY A 193 8.52 7.61 1.67
C GLY A 193 9.34 6.83 2.69
N LEU A 194 9.21 7.16 3.98
CA LEU A 194 9.82 6.39 5.07
C LEU A 194 9.23 4.97 5.14
N ALA A 195 7.93 4.77 4.96
CA ALA A 195 7.32 3.44 4.91
C ALA A 195 7.96 2.57 3.82
N ALA A 196 8.10 3.11 2.61
CA ALA A 196 8.74 2.41 1.51
C ALA A 196 10.23 2.14 1.76
N THR A 197 10.92 3.09 2.39
CA THR A 197 12.33 2.97 2.74
C THR A 197 12.56 1.96 3.86
N ARG A 198 11.61 1.80 4.78
CA ARG A 198 11.67 0.77 5.82
C ARG A 198 11.85 -0.61 5.19
N ALA A 199 11.02 -0.94 4.22
CA ALA A 199 11.10 -2.21 3.49
C ALA A 199 12.43 -2.43 2.75
N VAL A 200 13.21 -1.37 2.49
CA VAL A 200 14.58 -1.51 1.95
C VAL A 200 15.58 -1.77 3.08
N TYR A 201 15.49 -1.02 4.17
CA TYR A 201 16.48 -1.13 5.26
C TYR A 201 16.26 -2.35 6.17
N SER A 202 15.05 -2.91 6.21
CA SER A 202 14.70 -4.13 6.95
C SER A 202 14.96 -5.42 6.19
N ASP A 203 15.20 -5.36 4.88
CA ASP A 203 15.36 -6.51 3.98
C ASP A 203 16.67 -7.27 4.25
N ALA A 204 16.63 -8.16 5.24
CA ALA A 204 17.79 -8.85 5.76
C ALA A 204 18.51 -9.68 4.68
N GLY A 205 19.83 -9.58 4.63
CA GLY A 205 20.64 -10.32 3.65
C GLY A 205 20.81 -9.62 2.30
N GLN A 206 20.08 -8.54 2.03
CA GLN A 206 20.32 -7.72 0.85
C GLN A 206 21.42 -6.67 1.08
N PRO A 207 22.14 -6.26 0.00
CA PRO A 207 23.22 -5.26 0.11
C PRO A 207 22.74 -3.86 0.51
N TRP A 208 21.43 -3.62 0.51
CA TRP A 208 20.81 -2.35 0.91
C TRP A 208 20.25 -2.34 2.34
N ALA A 209 20.30 -3.47 3.06
CA ALA A 209 19.91 -3.52 4.47
C ALA A 209 20.74 -2.55 5.33
N ASP A 210 20.09 -1.80 6.23
CA ASP A 210 20.76 -0.81 7.08
C ASP A 210 20.05 -0.66 8.43
N ALA A 211 20.48 -1.45 9.42
CA ALA A 211 19.90 -1.43 10.76
C ALA A 211 20.03 -0.07 11.49
N ALA A 212 21.07 0.72 11.18
CA ALA A 212 21.27 2.01 11.81
C ALA A 212 20.25 3.03 11.27
N ARG A 213 20.06 3.10 9.95
CA ARG A 213 19.02 3.94 9.35
C ARG A 213 17.62 3.44 9.68
N LEU A 214 17.40 2.13 9.76
CA LEU A 214 16.13 1.57 10.23
C LEU A 214 15.78 2.05 11.64
N THR A 215 16.76 2.09 12.56
CA THR A 215 16.57 2.62 13.92
C THR A 215 16.22 4.12 13.89
N GLN A 216 16.90 4.91 13.06
CA GLN A 216 16.60 6.34 12.90
C GLN A 216 15.20 6.57 12.33
N LEU A 217 14.82 5.79 11.33
CA LEU A 217 13.50 5.82 10.70
C LEU A 217 12.40 5.53 11.71
N ASN A 218 12.53 4.44 12.46
CA ASN A 218 11.53 4.03 13.46
C ASN A 218 11.40 5.09 14.57
N THR A 219 12.52 5.69 14.99
CA THR A 219 12.53 6.81 15.94
C THR A 219 11.78 8.03 15.39
N ALA A 220 12.03 8.39 14.14
CA ALA A 220 11.41 9.54 13.48
C ALA A 220 9.89 9.35 13.32
N VAL A 221 9.45 8.17 12.86
CA VAL A 221 8.03 7.85 12.72
C VAL A 221 7.33 7.81 14.09
N ALA A 222 7.96 7.24 15.13
CA ALA A 222 7.41 7.24 16.48
C ALA A 222 7.23 8.65 17.05
N ALA A 223 8.19 9.55 16.81
CA ALA A 223 8.07 10.95 17.22
C ALA A 223 6.89 11.64 16.51
N ALA A 224 6.73 11.45 15.20
CA ALA A 224 5.60 11.99 14.45
C ALA A 224 4.27 11.44 14.99
N ARG A 225 4.19 10.14 15.29
CA ARG A 225 2.98 9.52 15.88
C ARG A 225 2.59 10.16 17.19
N ALA A 226 3.53 10.27 18.13
CA ALA A 226 3.28 10.85 19.45
C ALA A 226 2.72 12.28 19.34
N GLU A 227 3.23 13.05 18.38
CA GLU A 227 2.79 14.43 18.16
C GLU A 227 1.43 14.52 17.46
N TYR A 228 1.11 13.60 16.55
CA TYR A 228 -0.26 13.50 16.00
C TYR A 228 -1.28 13.17 17.09
N GLN A 229 -0.92 12.28 18.03
CA GLN A 229 -1.76 11.91 19.16
C GLN A 229 -1.95 13.08 20.13
N ALA A 230 -0.85 13.76 20.49
CA ALA A 230 -0.85 14.89 21.42
C ALA A 230 -1.66 16.08 20.89
N ASN A 231 -1.57 16.36 19.58
CA ASN A 231 -2.25 17.48 18.94
C ASN A 231 -3.64 17.10 18.37
N GLY A 232 -4.13 15.89 18.64
CA GLY A 232 -5.49 15.48 18.26
C GLY A 232 -6.55 16.29 19.00
N THR A 233 -7.54 16.81 18.27
CA THR A 233 -8.58 17.68 18.82
C THR A 233 -9.97 17.04 18.70
N PRO A 234 -10.83 17.08 19.74
CA PRO A 234 -12.23 16.68 19.60
C PRO A 234 -12.93 17.54 18.54
N GLY A 235 -13.85 16.95 17.78
CA GLY A 235 -14.28 17.55 16.52
C GLY A 235 -14.92 18.93 16.63
N THR A 236 -14.56 19.83 15.71
CA THR A 236 -15.18 21.16 15.53
C THR A 236 -15.28 21.54 14.05
N LEU A 237 -16.44 21.20 13.48
CA LEU A 237 -16.96 21.61 12.16
C LEU A 237 -18.49 21.53 12.19
N CYS A 238 -18.96 20.40 12.71
CA CYS A 238 -20.36 20.06 12.86
C CYS A 238 -20.65 19.51 14.27
N GLY A 239 -20.07 20.15 15.29
CA GLY A 239 -20.18 19.70 16.68
C GLY A 239 -19.15 18.63 17.06
N THR A 240 -19.27 18.18 18.31
CA THR A 240 -18.34 17.24 18.96
C THR A 240 -19.08 15.96 19.35
N PHE A 241 -18.51 14.81 19.00
CA PHE A 241 -19.02 13.49 19.36
C PHE A 241 -18.10 12.79 20.37
N ALA A 242 -18.62 11.80 21.09
CA ALA A 242 -17.85 11.09 22.11
C ALA A 242 -16.73 10.24 21.48
N GLY A 243 -15.52 10.33 22.04
CA GLY A 243 -14.39 9.48 21.67
C GLY A 243 -13.74 9.79 20.32
N GLU A 244 -14.14 10.85 19.63
CA GLU A 244 -13.52 11.25 18.36
C GLU A 244 -12.35 12.23 18.55
N LYS A 245 -11.37 12.16 17.65
CA LYS A 245 -10.30 13.15 17.52
C LYS A 245 -10.05 13.42 16.04
N GLY A 246 -9.79 14.66 15.66
CA GLY A 246 -9.34 15.04 14.33
C GLY A 246 -8.00 15.79 14.41
N HIS A 247 -7.32 15.91 13.28
CA HIS A 247 -6.06 16.64 13.16
C HIS A 247 -6.20 17.81 12.19
N GLY A 248 -5.52 18.91 12.47
CA GLY A 248 -5.86 20.22 11.93
C GLY A 248 -4.82 21.30 12.20
N TYR A 249 -4.70 22.25 11.29
CA TYR A 249 -3.97 23.50 11.52
C TYR A 249 -4.66 24.34 12.61
N TYR A 250 -3.89 24.88 13.56
CA TYR A 250 -4.39 25.74 14.66
C TYR A 250 -5.67 25.22 15.35
N ALA A 251 -5.74 23.91 15.61
CA ALA A 251 -6.88 23.23 16.25
C ALA A 251 -8.20 23.16 15.45
N ALA A 252 -8.18 23.46 14.14
CA ALA A 252 -9.31 23.24 13.24
C ALA A 252 -9.12 21.93 12.47
N ALA A 253 -9.68 20.83 12.98
CA ALA A 253 -9.57 19.53 12.36
C ALA A 253 -10.13 19.50 10.93
N THR A 254 -9.39 18.90 10.00
CA THR A 254 -9.81 18.72 8.60
C THR A 254 -9.83 17.24 8.24
N PRO A 255 -10.67 16.82 7.28
CA PRO A 255 -10.63 15.44 6.78
C PRO A 255 -9.24 15.05 6.27
N GLN A 256 -8.52 15.96 5.62
CA GLN A 256 -7.21 15.70 5.01
C GLN A 256 -6.14 15.41 6.04
N GLN A 257 -6.00 16.28 7.03
CA GLN A 257 -5.00 16.09 8.07
C GLN A 257 -5.39 14.97 9.05
N THR A 258 -6.68 14.73 9.27
CA THR A 258 -7.15 13.58 10.06
C THR A 258 -6.83 12.25 9.36
N ALA A 259 -7.05 12.17 8.05
CA ALA A 259 -6.64 11.02 7.24
C ALA A 259 -5.11 10.84 7.25
N SER A 260 -4.35 11.94 7.09
CA SER A 260 -2.88 11.90 7.24
C SER A 260 -2.46 11.38 8.62
N GLY A 261 -3.13 11.80 9.69
CA GLY A 261 -2.86 11.31 11.04
C GLY A 261 -3.14 9.82 11.19
N THR A 262 -4.24 9.34 10.60
CA THR A 262 -4.57 7.91 10.56
C THR A 262 -3.47 7.12 9.86
N TRP A 263 -3.05 7.56 8.67
CA TRP A 263 -1.93 6.98 7.92
C TRP A 263 -0.63 6.95 8.73
N VAL A 264 -0.29 8.04 9.41
CA VAL A 264 0.93 8.15 10.23
C VAL A 264 0.91 7.18 11.41
N GLN A 265 -0.24 6.96 12.04
CA GLN A 265 -0.36 5.94 13.09
C GLN A 265 -0.10 4.55 12.51
N LEU A 266 -0.79 4.20 11.42
CA LEU A 266 -0.72 2.88 10.79
C LEU A 266 0.72 2.53 10.37
N VAL A 267 1.40 3.42 9.64
CA VAL A 267 2.79 3.21 9.21
C VAL A 267 3.75 3.08 10.38
N GLY A 268 3.45 3.65 11.54
CA GLY A 268 4.30 3.46 12.71
C GLY A 268 3.94 2.26 13.57
N GLY A 269 3.14 1.31 13.07
CA GLY A 269 2.82 0.04 13.73
C GLY A 269 1.54 0.06 14.55
N ALA A 270 0.67 1.07 14.37
CA ALA A 270 -0.71 0.95 14.84
C ALA A 270 -1.52 0.09 13.87
N ASP A 271 -2.57 -0.56 14.35
CA ASP A 271 -3.54 -1.26 13.51
C ASP A 271 -4.91 -0.57 13.57
N VAL A 272 -5.91 -1.15 12.92
CA VAL A 272 -7.30 -0.66 12.99
C VAL A 272 -7.85 -0.63 14.42
N ASN A 273 -7.30 -1.43 15.34
CA ASN A 273 -7.80 -1.55 16.71
C ASN A 273 -7.17 -0.56 17.70
N ASP A 274 -6.11 0.14 17.30
CA ASP A 274 -5.47 1.19 18.09
C ASP A 274 -6.48 2.29 18.48
N PRO A 275 -6.52 2.73 19.76
CA PRO A 275 -7.47 3.73 20.22
C PRO A 275 -7.41 5.07 19.49
N ASP A 276 -6.22 5.52 19.07
CA ASP A 276 -6.08 6.78 18.33
C ASP A 276 -6.51 6.61 16.86
N VAL A 277 -6.22 5.45 16.24
CA VAL A 277 -6.78 5.11 14.93
C VAL A 277 -8.31 5.11 14.98
N GLN A 278 -8.90 4.48 15.99
CA GLN A 278 -10.35 4.49 16.20
C GLN A 278 -10.91 5.90 16.44
N ALA A 279 -10.20 6.76 17.18
CA ALA A 279 -10.60 8.14 17.40
C ALA A 279 -10.64 8.95 16.10
N TYR A 280 -9.65 8.76 15.21
CA TYR A 280 -9.60 9.39 13.90
C TYR A 280 -10.67 8.83 12.94
N LEU A 281 -10.85 7.50 12.91
CA LEU A 281 -11.91 6.87 12.11
C LEU A 281 -13.29 7.32 12.57
N ARG A 282 -13.52 7.47 13.88
CA ARG A 282 -14.80 8.02 14.39
C ARG A 282 -15.03 9.45 13.92
N TRP A 283 -13.98 10.27 13.91
CA TRP A 283 -14.07 11.65 13.43
C TRP A 283 -14.43 11.71 11.95
N LEU A 284 -13.80 10.86 11.12
CA LEU A 284 -14.06 10.73 9.68
C LEU A 284 -15.45 10.14 9.43
N TYR A 285 -15.86 9.11 10.16
CA TYR A 285 -17.18 8.48 10.07
C TYR A 285 -18.32 9.48 10.25
N ASN A 286 -18.19 10.35 11.26
CA ASN A 286 -19.18 11.41 11.54
C ASN A 286 -19.17 12.54 10.50
N ARG A 287 -18.17 12.59 9.60
CA ARG A 287 -17.94 13.68 8.63
C ARG A 287 -17.67 13.18 7.22
N TYR A 288 -18.02 11.92 6.92
CA TYR A 288 -17.75 11.34 5.62
C TYR A 288 -18.56 12.04 4.55
N ASP A 289 -17.88 12.73 3.66
CA ASP A 289 -18.48 13.36 2.51
C ASP A 289 -17.46 13.35 1.37
N TYR A 290 -17.64 12.42 0.44
CA TYR A 290 -16.79 12.32 -0.73
C TYR A 290 -16.92 13.55 -1.65
N ALA A 291 -17.99 14.35 -1.54
CA ALA A 291 -18.24 15.54 -2.35
C ALA A 291 -17.71 16.84 -1.71
N SER A 292 -17.86 17.12 -0.40
CA SER A 292 -17.31 18.36 0.22
C SER A 292 -15.79 18.40 0.32
N THR A 293 -15.12 17.27 0.13
CA THR A 293 -13.67 17.23 -0.13
C THR A 293 -13.29 17.98 -1.42
N SER A 294 -14.28 18.43 -2.19
CA SER A 294 -14.15 19.29 -3.37
C SER A 294 -14.66 20.73 -3.21
N SER A 295 -15.39 21.11 -2.13
CA SER A 295 -16.12 22.40 -2.13
C SER A 295 -16.14 23.27 -0.87
N SER A 296 -15.56 22.88 0.28
CA SER A 296 -15.70 23.75 1.46
C SER A 296 -14.58 23.58 2.49
N TYR A 297 -13.42 24.19 2.23
CA TYR A 297 -12.59 24.76 3.30
C TYR A 297 -11.82 25.97 2.75
N THR A 298 -11.58 26.95 3.62
CA THR A 298 -11.09 28.31 3.35
C THR A 298 -9.80 28.42 2.51
N TRP A 299 -9.09 27.31 2.31
CA TRP A 299 -8.01 27.16 1.35
C TRP A 299 -8.56 26.51 0.08
N GLY A 300 -9.06 27.36 -0.81
CA GLY A 300 -9.80 26.96 -2.00
C GLY A 300 -9.11 25.81 -2.72
N SER A 301 -9.80 24.68 -2.80
CA SER A 301 -9.92 23.83 -3.98
C SER A 301 -8.63 23.11 -4.49
N ASN A 302 -7.44 23.57 -4.11
CA ASN A 302 -6.11 23.12 -4.54
C ASN A 302 -5.57 21.88 -3.80
N SER A 303 -6.12 21.55 -2.63
CA SER A 303 -5.63 20.44 -1.80
C SER A 303 -6.42 19.15 -1.96
N HIS A 304 -7.39 19.11 -2.89
CA HIS A 304 -8.27 17.97 -3.12
C HIS A 304 -7.53 16.65 -3.38
N TRP A 305 -6.53 16.68 -4.27
CA TRP A 305 -5.75 15.50 -4.63
C TRP A 305 -4.95 14.93 -3.45
N TYR A 306 -4.48 15.81 -2.56
CA TYR A 306 -3.78 15.41 -1.34
C TYR A 306 -4.72 14.72 -0.35
N PHE A 307 -5.91 15.29 -0.15
CA PHE A 307 -6.94 14.67 0.68
C PHE A 307 -7.27 13.26 0.19
N LEU A 308 -7.53 13.15 -1.11
CA LEU A 308 -7.97 11.91 -1.72
C LEU A 308 -6.89 10.85 -1.61
N TRP A 309 -5.65 11.23 -1.89
CA TRP A 309 -4.50 10.35 -1.74
C TRP A 309 -4.31 9.93 -0.27
N SER A 310 -4.24 10.85 0.69
CA SER A 310 -3.95 10.54 2.10
C SER A 310 -4.99 9.62 2.74
N SER A 311 -6.26 9.89 2.49
CA SER A 311 -7.37 9.07 2.97
C SER A 311 -7.41 7.72 2.27
N SER A 312 -7.16 7.68 0.96
CA SER A 312 -7.05 6.40 0.24
C SER A 312 -5.93 5.54 0.83
N LYS A 313 -4.75 6.10 1.16
CA LYS A 313 -3.64 5.33 1.75
C LYS A 313 -4.00 4.76 3.11
N ALA A 314 -4.56 5.57 4.01
CA ALA A 314 -4.93 5.09 5.35
C ALA A 314 -5.96 3.96 5.29
N PHE A 315 -7.02 4.11 4.50
CA PHE A 315 -8.08 3.11 4.39
C PHE A 315 -7.61 1.86 3.67
N GLU A 316 -6.84 2.02 2.60
CA GLU A 316 -6.29 0.90 1.86
C GLU A 316 -5.31 0.08 2.71
N PHE A 317 -4.48 0.73 3.53
CA PHE A 317 -3.58 0.04 4.44
C PHE A 317 -4.36 -0.80 5.47
N ILE A 318 -5.45 -0.28 6.04
CA ILE A 318 -6.32 -1.04 6.94
C ILE A 318 -6.99 -2.22 6.21
N GLU A 319 -7.50 -2.00 5.00
CA GLU A 319 -8.16 -3.07 4.25
C GLU A 319 -7.19 -4.16 3.84
N ALA A 320 -5.98 -3.78 3.42
CA ALA A 320 -4.97 -4.71 2.97
C ALA A 320 -4.30 -5.45 4.13
N SER A 321 -4.30 -4.90 5.36
CA SER A 321 -3.67 -5.54 6.51
C SER A 321 -4.38 -6.78 7.03
N GLY A 322 -5.62 -7.07 6.59
CA GLY A 322 -6.38 -8.24 7.05
C GLY A 322 -6.77 -8.24 8.52
N VAL A 323 -6.32 -7.27 9.32
CA VAL A 323 -6.59 -7.17 10.76
C VAL A 323 -8.09 -6.96 10.97
N THR A 324 -8.72 -7.90 11.69
CA THR A 324 -10.14 -7.82 11.99
C THR A 324 -10.42 -6.75 13.06
N PRO A 325 -11.34 -5.80 12.81
CA PRO A 325 -11.76 -4.85 13.83
C PRO A 325 -12.44 -5.54 15.02
N ASN A 326 -12.07 -5.15 16.23
CA ASN A 326 -12.70 -5.62 17.47
C ASN A 326 -14.20 -5.25 17.49
N PRO A 327 -15.05 -6.02 18.21
CA PRO A 327 -16.47 -5.68 18.34
C PRO A 327 -16.69 -4.24 18.80
N GLY A 328 -17.36 -3.43 17.98
CA GLY A 328 -17.66 -2.01 18.24
C GLY A 328 -16.66 -1.01 17.65
N ASN A 329 -15.52 -1.48 17.14
CA ASN A 329 -14.59 -0.66 16.38
C ASN A 329 -15.11 -0.41 14.96
N LEU A 330 -14.77 0.75 14.42
CA LEU A 330 -15.03 1.12 13.04
C LEU A 330 -13.94 0.59 12.12
N SER A 331 -14.32 0.36 10.87
CA SER A 331 -13.49 0.02 9.74
C SER A 331 -13.72 1.00 8.58
N PRO A 332 -12.88 0.99 7.54
CA PRO A 332 -13.16 1.71 6.30
C PRO A 332 -14.53 1.40 5.69
N ALA A 333 -15.04 0.18 5.85
CA ALA A 333 -16.35 -0.24 5.35
C ALA A 333 -17.52 0.46 6.07
N ASP A 334 -17.29 1.05 7.25
CA ASP A 334 -18.32 1.80 7.97
C ASP A 334 -18.42 3.26 7.50
N MET A 335 -17.39 3.79 6.84
CA MET A 335 -17.38 5.19 6.41
C MET A 335 -18.55 5.45 5.45
N GLY A 336 -19.38 6.47 5.71
CA GLY A 336 -20.52 6.74 4.83
C GLY A 336 -21.68 5.75 4.96
N THR A 337 -21.79 4.97 6.04
CA THR A 337 -22.95 4.09 6.29
C THR A 337 -24.00 4.71 7.21
N LEU A 338 -23.58 5.60 8.13
CA LEU A 338 -24.51 6.33 8.99
C LEU A 338 -25.47 7.17 8.11
N PRO A 339 -26.76 7.37 8.43
CA PRO A 339 -27.64 8.35 7.74
C PRO A 339 -27.51 9.81 8.26
N PRO A 340 -27.60 10.87 7.43
CA PRO A 340 -27.35 12.25 7.86
C PRO A 340 -28.15 12.70 9.10
N GLY A 341 -29.36 12.14 9.30
CA GLY A 341 -30.19 12.39 10.48
C GLY A 341 -29.62 11.91 11.82
N ASP A 342 -28.70 10.95 11.82
CA ASP A 342 -28.06 10.39 13.02
C ASP A 342 -26.79 11.14 13.43
N ALA A 343 -26.30 12.03 12.56
CA ALA A 343 -25.30 13.05 12.87
C ALA A 343 -25.87 14.44 12.51
N PRO A 344 -26.97 14.89 13.14
CA PRO A 344 -27.79 16.00 12.66
C PRO A 344 -27.06 17.36 12.62
N ALA A 345 -25.94 17.48 13.31
CA ALA A 345 -25.09 18.67 13.25
C ALA A 345 -24.23 18.73 11.96
N CYS A 346 -24.03 17.60 11.26
CA CYS A 346 -23.20 17.45 10.06
C CYS A 346 -24.07 17.38 8.79
N ALA A 347 -24.64 18.52 8.38
CA ALA A 347 -25.55 18.62 7.23
C ALA A 347 -24.91 18.28 5.86
N GLU A 348 -23.58 18.17 5.78
CA GLU A 348 -22.83 17.87 4.55
C GLU A 348 -22.55 16.36 4.37
N ARG A 349 -22.91 15.51 5.33
CA ARG A 349 -22.52 14.08 5.26
C ARG A 349 -23.22 13.31 4.15
N LEU A 350 -22.48 12.46 3.43
CA LEU A 350 -23.00 11.58 2.37
C LEU A 350 -22.96 10.11 2.78
N LEU A 351 -23.91 9.34 2.24
CA LEU A 351 -23.80 7.89 2.20
C LEU A 351 -22.85 7.48 1.08
N HIS A 352 -22.37 6.23 1.12
CA HIS A 352 -21.73 5.62 -0.05
C HIS A 352 -22.56 5.84 -1.30
N ARG A 353 -21.89 6.03 -2.43
CA ARG A 353 -22.55 6.03 -3.73
C ARG A 353 -23.19 4.67 -3.97
N ASP A 354 -24.29 4.66 -4.71
CA ASP A 354 -24.99 3.43 -5.10
C ASP A 354 -24.55 3.02 -6.52
N PRO A 355 -23.72 1.98 -6.68
CA PRO A 355 -23.23 1.55 -7.98
C PRO A 355 -24.34 1.09 -8.94
N THR A 356 -25.53 0.74 -8.41
CA THR A 356 -26.67 0.32 -9.24
C THR A 356 -27.38 1.49 -9.91
N THR A 357 -27.15 2.72 -9.43
CA THR A 357 -27.77 3.95 -9.96
C THR A 357 -26.77 4.94 -10.56
N ASP A 358 -25.48 4.76 -10.24
CA ASP A 358 -24.40 5.53 -10.85
C ASP A 358 -24.20 5.14 -12.31
N SER A 359 -24.44 6.11 -13.19
CA SER A 359 -24.30 5.90 -14.63
C SER A 359 -22.82 5.73 -14.99
N ARG A 360 -22.53 4.74 -15.84
CA ARG A 360 -21.18 4.54 -16.39
C ARG A 360 -20.68 5.82 -17.05
N VAL A 361 -19.42 6.18 -16.79
CA VAL A 361 -18.82 7.38 -17.36
C VAL A 361 -18.72 7.24 -18.88
N ALA A 362 -19.40 8.14 -19.60
CA ALA A 362 -19.56 8.06 -21.06
C ALA A 362 -18.24 8.00 -21.83
N LEU A 363 -17.16 8.55 -21.23
CA LEU A 363 -15.82 8.57 -21.83
C LEU A 363 -15.28 7.16 -22.13
N PHE A 364 -15.54 6.19 -21.26
CA PHE A 364 -14.87 4.88 -21.33
C PHE A 364 -15.60 3.85 -22.18
N GLY A 365 -16.83 4.15 -22.61
CA GLY A 365 -17.44 3.74 -23.88
C GLY A 365 -17.52 2.25 -24.28
N ALA A 366 -16.91 1.31 -23.56
CA ALA A 366 -16.70 -0.06 -24.05
C ALA A 366 -17.85 -1.02 -23.75
N GLY A 367 -18.77 -0.69 -22.81
CA GLY A 367 -19.97 -1.50 -22.54
C GLY A 367 -21.31 -0.79 -22.73
N GLY A 368 -21.32 0.35 -23.42
CA GLY A 368 -22.54 1.12 -23.66
C GLY A 368 -23.07 1.88 -22.42
N PRO A 369 -24.24 2.55 -22.56
CA PRO A 369 -24.92 3.15 -21.42
C PRO A 369 -25.34 2.07 -20.41
N GLY A 370 -25.14 2.32 -19.12
CA GLY A 370 -25.43 1.35 -18.07
C GLY A 370 -25.00 1.85 -16.69
N TYR A 371 -24.96 0.94 -15.72
CA TYR A 371 -24.64 1.20 -14.31
C TYR A 371 -23.58 0.19 -13.82
N TYR A 372 -22.93 0.48 -12.69
CA TYR A 372 -21.91 -0.40 -12.08
C TYR A 372 -22.51 -1.39 -11.06
N GLY A 373 -23.70 -1.93 -11.29
CA GLY A 373 -24.46 -2.70 -10.29
C GLY A 373 -23.86 -4.03 -9.81
N VAL A 374 -22.67 -4.42 -10.30
CA VAL A 374 -21.88 -5.55 -9.76
C VAL A 374 -20.89 -5.11 -8.68
N GLU A 375 -20.58 -3.82 -8.60
CA GLU A 375 -19.70 -3.24 -7.59
C GLU A 375 -20.40 -3.12 -6.23
N GLN A 376 -19.59 -3.17 -5.17
CA GLN A 376 -20.05 -2.91 -3.81
C GLN A 376 -19.91 -1.42 -3.46
N PRO A 377 -20.89 -0.82 -2.75
CA PRO A 377 -20.72 0.48 -2.12
C PRO A 377 -19.55 0.44 -1.13
N ARG A 378 -18.51 1.24 -1.36
CA ARG A 378 -17.32 1.34 -0.50
C ARG A 378 -16.55 2.62 -0.80
N VAL A 379 -15.65 3.02 0.11
CA VAL A 379 -14.84 4.24 -0.06
C VAL A 379 -14.01 4.22 -1.34
N TYR A 380 -13.41 3.08 -1.71
CA TYR A 380 -12.67 2.96 -2.97
C TYR A 380 -13.55 3.29 -4.18
N TYR A 381 -14.77 2.76 -4.22
CA TYR A 381 -15.70 3.02 -5.31
C TYR A 381 -16.06 4.51 -5.38
N ASP A 382 -16.35 5.13 -4.23
CA ASP A 382 -16.67 6.57 -4.14
C ASP A 382 -15.52 7.44 -4.69
N TYR A 383 -14.28 7.10 -4.34
CA TYR A 383 -13.08 7.81 -4.79
C TYR A 383 -12.80 7.59 -6.27
N ALA A 384 -12.76 6.34 -6.71
CA ALA A 384 -12.45 5.99 -8.09
C ALA A 384 -13.53 6.54 -9.03
N TYR A 385 -14.82 6.37 -8.74
CA TYR A 385 -15.89 6.93 -9.55
C TYR A 385 -15.80 8.46 -9.68
N THR A 386 -15.46 9.16 -8.57
CA THR A 386 -15.27 10.62 -8.58
C THR A 386 -14.13 11.02 -9.52
N ILE A 387 -13.00 10.31 -9.47
CA ILE A 387 -11.85 10.54 -10.36
C ILE A 387 -12.23 10.27 -11.82
N LEU A 388 -12.86 9.13 -12.09
CA LEU A 388 -13.30 8.72 -13.43
C LEU A 388 -14.22 9.79 -14.05
N SER A 389 -15.17 10.31 -13.26
CA SER A 389 -16.11 11.35 -13.69
C SER A 389 -15.45 12.70 -14.00
N ALA A 390 -14.27 12.96 -13.41
CA ALA A 390 -13.49 14.17 -13.64
C ALA A 390 -12.52 14.06 -14.83
N GLN A 391 -12.27 12.84 -15.35
CA GLN A 391 -11.31 12.63 -16.43
C GLN A 391 -11.82 13.15 -17.78
N CYS A 392 -10.91 13.73 -18.53
CA CYS A 392 -11.14 14.30 -19.84
C CYS A 392 -10.77 13.31 -20.96
N ALA A 393 -11.30 13.54 -22.16
CA ALA A 393 -11.05 12.64 -23.29
C ALA A 393 -9.58 12.53 -23.72
N ASN A 394 -8.74 13.48 -23.33
CA ASN A 394 -7.30 13.44 -23.53
C ASN A 394 -6.53 12.75 -22.39
N GLY A 395 -7.21 12.22 -21.36
CA GLY A 395 -6.62 11.55 -20.19
C GLY A 395 -6.34 12.46 -18.98
N GLN A 396 -6.53 13.78 -19.11
CA GLN A 396 -6.28 14.71 -18.02
C GLN A 396 -7.39 14.67 -16.95
N TYR A 397 -7.05 14.62 -15.67
CA TYR A 397 -8.02 14.65 -14.56
C TYR A 397 -8.46 16.06 -14.09
N ALA A 398 -8.17 17.11 -14.88
CA ALA A 398 -8.28 18.50 -14.43
C ALA A 398 -9.05 19.45 -15.37
N CYS A 399 -9.70 18.97 -16.43
CA CYS A 399 -10.40 19.88 -17.38
C CYS A 399 -11.86 20.17 -17.01
N ASN A 400 -12.52 19.32 -16.21
CA ASN A 400 -13.92 19.51 -15.78
C ASN A 400 -14.07 20.35 -14.49
N GLY A 401 -13.16 21.30 -14.26
CA GLY A 401 -13.20 22.12 -13.05
C GLY A 401 -12.80 21.37 -11.78
N ALA A 402 -11.88 20.40 -11.89
CA ALA A 402 -11.23 19.83 -10.71
C ALA A 402 -10.76 20.98 -9.81
N PRO A 403 -11.09 20.94 -8.50
CA PRO A 403 -11.19 22.14 -7.69
C PRO A 403 -9.87 22.94 -7.67
N GLY A 404 -8.70 22.36 -7.87
CA GLY A 404 -7.50 23.19 -7.99
C GLY A 404 -6.28 22.49 -8.56
N ARG A 405 -5.39 23.31 -9.12
CA ARG A 405 -4.17 22.91 -9.82
C ARG A 405 -3.00 23.44 -9.02
N TRP A 406 -2.50 22.62 -8.10
CA TRP A 406 -1.26 22.93 -7.40
C TRP A 406 -0.03 22.59 -8.26
N ASN A 407 -0.03 21.40 -8.87
CA ASN A 407 0.91 21.01 -9.92
C ASN A 407 0.21 20.00 -10.83
N THR A 408 0.15 20.28 -12.14
CA THR A 408 -0.58 19.44 -13.08
C THR A 408 -0.12 17.98 -13.05
N TYR A 409 1.19 17.72 -12.92
CA TYR A 409 1.75 16.37 -12.89
C TYR A 409 1.55 15.66 -11.56
N SER A 410 1.77 16.34 -10.42
CA SER A 410 1.47 15.74 -9.11
C SER A 410 -0.01 15.41 -8.98
N SER A 411 -0.90 16.28 -9.46
CA SER A 411 -2.33 16.01 -9.49
C SER A 411 -2.69 14.81 -10.36
N GLN A 412 -2.06 14.65 -11.54
CA GLN A 412 -2.25 13.44 -12.33
C GLN A 412 -1.77 12.20 -11.58
N ALA A 413 -0.56 12.25 -11.01
CA ALA A 413 0.02 11.12 -10.30
C ALA A 413 -0.81 10.71 -9.08
N TYR A 414 -1.32 11.65 -8.27
CA TYR A 414 -2.22 11.31 -7.17
C TYR A 414 -3.50 10.63 -7.63
N ALA A 415 -4.12 11.13 -8.71
CA ALA A 415 -5.30 10.49 -9.28
C ALA A 415 -5.00 9.04 -9.68
N LEU A 416 -3.86 8.82 -10.36
CA LEU A 416 -3.41 7.48 -10.74
C LEU A 416 -3.15 6.60 -9.53
N LEU A 417 -2.44 7.09 -8.51
CA LEU A 417 -2.10 6.32 -7.30
C LEU A 417 -3.31 5.96 -6.43
N VAL A 418 -4.37 6.78 -6.47
CA VAL A 418 -5.66 6.44 -5.85
C VAL A 418 -6.35 5.33 -6.65
N LEU A 419 -6.43 5.45 -7.98
CA LEU A 419 -7.03 4.44 -8.84
C LEU A 419 -6.31 3.09 -8.77
N GLN A 420 -4.97 3.13 -8.70
CA GLN A 420 -4.10 1.98 -8.57
C GLN A 420 -4.18 1.31 -7.21
N ARG A 421 -4.71 1.99 -6.18
CA ARG A 421 -4.53 1.55 -4.78
C ARG A 421 -3.05 1.25 -4.52
N SER A 422 -2.22 2.27 -4.64
CA SER A 422 -0.77 2.13 -4.43
C SER A 422 -0.43 2.40 -2.97
N LEU A 423 0.14 1.46 -2.22
CA LEU A 423 0.68 1.75 -0.87
C LEU A 423 1.94 2.64 -0.91
N GLY A 424 2.38 3.05 -2.10
CA GLY A 424 3.57 3.86 -2.32
C GLY A 424 4.84 3.11 -1.93
N GLY A 425 4.84 1.78 -1.99
CA GLY A 425 5.89 0.93 -1.45
C GLY A 425 5.86 0.69 0.06
N GLY A 426 4.93 1.29 0.81
CA GLY A 426 4.70 0.93 2.20
C GLY A 426 4.26 -0.53 2.29
N CYS A 427 4.77 -1.26 3.28
CA CYS A 427 4.41 -2.65 3.50
C CYS A 427 3.60 -2.84 4.79
N ILE A 428 2.80 -3.89 4.80
CA ILE A 428 2.07 -4.40 5.96
C ILE A 428 2.97 -5.41 6.65
N ASP A 429 2.93 -5.43 7.97
CA ASP A 429 3.61 -6.37 8.86
C ASP A 429 2.54 -6.79 9.88
N SER A 430 1.83 -7.86 9.55
CA SER A 430 0.59 -8.26 10.20
C SER A 430 0.82 -8.90 11.57
N ASP A 431 2.01 -9.44 11.82
CA ASP A 431 2.36 -10.11 13.07
C ASP A 431 3.37 -9.33 13.93
N GLY A 432 3.93 -8.25 13.39
CA GLY A 432 4.75 -7.28 14.09
C GLY A 432 6.18 -7.74 14.31
N ASP A 433 6.67 -8.67 13.50
CA ASP A 433 7.99 -9.28 13.64
C ASP A 433 9.11 -8.44 12.95
N GLY A 434 8.71 -7.45 12.15
CA GLY A 434 9.59 -6.52 11.45
C GLY A 434 9.86 -6.87 9.98
N VAL A 435 9.27 -7.95 9.47
CA VAL A 435 9.28 -8.36 8.06
C VAL A 435 7.95 -7.96 7.41
N CYS A 436 8.00 -7.58 6.13
CA CYS A 436 6.80 -7.20 5.39
C CYS A 436 6.04 -8.47 4.95
N ASP A 437 4.72 -8.53 5.09
CA ASP A 437 3.88 -9.70 4.70
C ASP A 437 4.15 -10.23 3.27
N SER A 438 4.58 -9.37 2.35
CA SER A 438 4.93 -9.75 0.98
C SER A 438 6.27 -10.49 0.83
N GLU A 439 7.12 -10.40 1.85
CA GLU A 439 8.45 -10.99 1.99
C GLU A 439 8.54 -11.92 3.20
N ASP A 440 7.45 -12.04 3.95
CA ASP A 440 7.34 -12.83 5.16
C ASP A 440 6.91 -14.26 4.81
N ASN A 441 7.72 -15.25 5.18
CA ASN A 441 7.41 -16.66 5.03
C ASN A 441 6.39 -17.15 6.08
N CYS A 442 6.06 -16.34 7.08
CA CYS A 442 4.98 -16.53 8.03
C CYS A 442 4.16 -15.25 8.31
N PRO A 443 3.38 -14.72 7.34
CA PRO A 443 2.70 -13.41 7.45
C PRO A 443 1.74 -13.20 8.63
N ASN A 444 1.50 -14.21 9.45
CA ASN A 444 0.60 -14.13 10.60
C ASN A 444 1.22 -14.74 11.87
N THR A 445 2.49 -15.15 11.86
CA THR A 445 3.15 -15.83 12.98
C THR A 445 4.60 -15.35 13.11
N PRO A 446 4.91 -14.55 14.17
CA PRO A 446 6.16 -13.83 14.23
C PRO A 446 7.40 -14.72 14.14
N ASN A 447 8.25 -14.47 13.15
CA ASN A 447 9.56 -15.11 12.98
C ASN A 447 10.57 -14.14 12.34
N PRO A 448 11.10 -13.17 13.11
CA PRO A 448 11.89 -12.05 12.57
C PRO A 448 13.16 -12.44 11.78
N ASN A 449 13.67 -13.66 11.96
CA ASN A 449 14.84 -14.16 11.26
C ASN A 449 14.49 -15.01 10.03
N GLN A 450 13.19 -15.23 9.76
CA GLN A 450 12.66 -15.93 8.60
C GLN A 450 13.27 -17.33 8.44
N GLU A 451 13.39 -18.08 9.55
CA GLU A 451 13.82 -19.47 9.50
C GLU A 451 12.86 -20.31 8.62
N ASP A 452 13.46 -21.11 7.74
CA ASP A 452 12.82 -22.00 6.75
C ASP A 452 13.83 -23.13 6.49
N ALA A 453 13.75 -24.19 7.30
CA ALA A 453 14.78 -25.22 7.40
C ALA A 453 14.78 -26.16 6.19
N ASP A 454 13.62 -26.40 5.57
CA ASP A 454 13.44 -27.28 4.43
C ASP A 454 13.46 -26.54 3.07
N GLY A 455 13.31 -25.20 3.10
CA GLY A 455 13.43 -24.30 1.96
C GLY A 455 12.21 -24.28 1.06
N ASP A 456 11.02 -24.62 1.57
CA ASP A 456 9.77 -24.64 0.82
C ASP A 456 9.12 -23.25 0.67
N GLY A 457 9.60 -22.26 1.43
CA GLY A 457 9.12 -20.89 1.45
C GLY A 457 8.02 -20.60 2.48
N ILE A 458 7.66 -21.56 3.33
CA ILE A 458 6.84 -21.41 4.53
C ILE A 458 7.80 -21.45 5.73
N GLY A 459 7.70 -20.47 6.63
CA GLY A 459 8.66 -20.42 7.75
C GLY A 459 8.37 -21.48 8.81
N ASP A 460 9.41 -21.97 9.48
CA ASP A 460 9.33 -22.99 10.55
C ASP A 460 8.28 -22.63 11.63
N ALA A 461 8.01 -21.35 11.83
CA ALA A 461 7.08 -20.85 12.83
C ALA A 461 5.60 -21.10 12.48
N CYS A 462 5.27 -21.15 11.19
CA CYS A 462 3.91 -21.34 10.67
C CYS A 462 3.79 -22.57 9.77
N ASP A 463 4.91 -23.23 9.48
CA ASP A 463 4.89 -24.50 8.79
C ASP A 463 4.40 -25.60 9.74
N THR A 464 3.21 -26.09 9.41
CA THR A 464 2.58 -27.20 10.13
C THR A 464 2.85 -28.54 9.46
N ALA A 465 3.49 -28.55 8.27
CA ALA A 465 3.89 -29.75 7.57
C ALA A 465 5.18 -30.35 8.16
N GLU A 466 6.12 -29.54 8.67
CA GLU A 466 7.27 -30.05 9.45
C GLU A 466 6.84 -30.89 10.66
N ILE A 467 5.72 -30.55 11.28
CA ILE A 467 5.18 -31.33 12.40
C ILE A 467 4.27 -32.40 11.80
N CYS A 468 4.63 -33.67 12.04
CA CYS A 468 3.92 -34.85 11.57
C CYS A 468 4.23 -35.37 10.15
N ASP A 469 5.02 -34.68 9.31
CA ASP A 469 5.66 -35.30 8.14
C ASP A 469 7.01 -35.90 8.58
N VAL A 470 7.03 -37.20 8.86
CA VAL A 470 8.19 -37.87 9.45
C VAL A 470 9.12 -38.42 8.38
N ASP A 471 8.63 -38.67 7.17
CA ASP A 471 9.45 -39.16 6.06
C ASP A 471 9.81 -38.13 4.99
N GLY A 472 9.31 -36.90 5.14
CA GLY A 472 9.70 -35.70 4.41
C GLY A 472 9.21 -35.68 2.98
N ASP A 473 8.04 -36.28 2.72
CA ASP A 473 7.45 -36.38 1.39
C ASP A 473 6.36 -35.33 1.10
N GLY A 474 6.09 -34.46 2.07
CA GLY A 474 5.23 -33.29 1.97
C GLY A 474 3.75 -33.57 2.23
N ASP A 475 3.42 -34.75 2.78
CA ASP A 475 2.08 -35.04 3.29
C ASP A 475 2.08 -35.70 4.67
N ILE A 476 0.91 -35.73 5.33
CA ILE A 476 0.73 -36.41 6.62
C ILE A 476 -0.13 -37.64 6.36
N ASP A 477 0.50 -38.80 6.23
CA ASP A 477 -0.17 -40.04 5.90
C ASP A 477 0.10 -41.19 6.90
N THR A 478 -0.29 -42.40 6.52
CA THR A 478 -0.17 -43.57 7.40
C THR A 478 1.27 -44.01 7.66
N SER A 479 2.22 -43.57 6.84
CA SER A 479 3.66 -43.79 6.95
C SER A 479 4.21 -42.95 8.11
N ASP A 480 3.82 -41.69 8.21
CA ASP A 480 4.23 -40.79 9.28
C ASP A 480 3.68 -41.23 10.63
N ILE A 481 2.38 -41.51 10.67
CA ILE A 481 1.74 -42.00 11.89
C ILE A 481 2.41 -43.30 12.38
N ARG A 482 2.85 -44.16 11.45
CA ARG A 482 3.59 -45.38 11.80
C ARG A 482 4.97 -45.05 12.36
N ALA A 483 5.65 -44.05 11.82
CA ALA A 483 6.96 -43.62 12.29
C ALA A 483 6.89 -42.98 13.69
N ILE A 484 5.88 -42.17 13.98
CA ILE A 484 5.61 -41.62 15.32
C ILE A 484 5.34 -42.75 16.32
N LEU A 485 4.44 -43.67 15.98
CA LEU A 485 4.11 -44.80 16.85
C LEU A 485 5.30 -45.73 17.09
N ALA A 486 6.23 -45.85 16.14
CA ALA A 486 7.47 -46.60 16.30
C ALA A 486 8.46 -45.91 17.25
N GLY A 487 8.42 -44.58 17.35
CA GLY A 487 9.24 -43.77 18.25
C GLY A 487 8.74 -43.69 19.69
N ARG A 488 7.57 -44.26 20.01
CA ARG A 488 6.90 -44.07 21.30
C ARG A 488 7.78 -44.39 22.51
N GLY A 489 7.94 -43.41 23.41
CA GLY A 489 8.73 -43.48 24.63
C GLY A 489 10.20 -43.05 24.46
N GLN A 490 10.59 -42.59 23.27
CA GLN A 490 11.87 -41.93 23.04
C GLN A 490 11.78 -40.46 23.49
N GLN A 491 12.91 -39.91 23.94
CA GLN A 491 13.02 -38.46 24.12
C GLN A 491 13.20 -37.80 22.75
N ALA A 492 12.37 -36.82 22.47
CA ALA A 492 12.49 -36.00 21.28
C ALA A 492 13.62 -34.98 21.46
N GLN A 493 14.35 -34.70 20.38
CA GLN A 493 15.18 -33.50 20.32
C GLN A 493 14.29 -32.31 19.94
N PRO A 494 14.67 -31.06 20.24
CA PRO A 494 13.95 -29.89 19.75
C PRO A 494 13.79 -29.96 18.22
N GLY A 495 12.57 -29.81 17.72
CA GLY A 495 12.24 -29.91 16.28
C GLY A 495 12.08 -31.32 15.73
N ASP A 496 11.91 -32.35 16.57
CA ASP A 496 11.62 -33.71 16.09
C ASP A 496 10.18 -33.77 15.53
N PRO A 497 9.96 -34.12 14.26
CA PRO A 497 8.63 -34.14 13.61
C PRO A 497 7.67 -35.15 14.26
N ARG A 498 8.19 -36.00 15.15
CA ARG A 498 7.41 -37.01 15.89
C ARG A 498 6.89 -36.52 17.25
N ASP A 499 7.25 -35.31 17.69
CA ASP A 499 6.86 -34.69 18.97
C ASP A 499 5.88 -33.54 18.75
N ALA A 500 4.68 -33.88 18.26
CA ALA A 500 3.69 -32.92 17.79
C ALA A 500 3.05 -32.06 18.90
N ASP A 501 3.09 -32.49 20.17
CA ASP A 501 2.70 -31.64 21.31
C ASP A 501 3.86 -30.90 21.98
N GLY A 502 5.11 -31.16 21.56
CA GLY A 502 6.30 -30.48 22.03
C GLY A 502 6.65 -30.74 23.49
N ASP A 503 6.17 -31.83 24.09
CA ASP A 503 6.44 -32.17 25.49
C ASP A 503 7.82 -32.82 25.71
N GLY A 504 8.56 -33.07 24.62
CA GLY A 504 9.88 -33.68 24.60
C GLY A 504 9.85 -35.21 24.66
N VAL A 505 8.68 -35.84 24.54
CA VAL A 505 8.48 -37.30 24.62
C VAL A 505 7.53 -37.77 23.51
N ILE A 506 8.08 -38.53 22.55
CA ILE A 506 7.27 -39.13 21.49
C ILE A 506 6.24 -40.09 22.09
N SER A 507 4.96 -39.81 21.86
CA SER A 507 3.84 -40.46 22.53
C SER A 507 2.72 -40.85 21.55
N SER A 508 1.69 -41.50 22.08
CA SER A 508 0.47 -41.75 21.30
C SER A 508 -0.45 -40.53 21.21
N LEU A 509 -0.14 -39.45 21.94
CA LEU A 509 -0.84 -38.17 21.83
C LEU A 509 -0.39 -37.45 20.56
N ASP A 510 0.90 -37.47 20.25
CA ASP A 510 1.48 -36.92 19.02
C ASP A 510 0.85 -37.53 17.78
N ALA A 511 0.80 -38.87 17.73
CA ALA A 511 0.15 -39.57 16.63
C ALA A 511 -1.35 -39.19 16.47
N LYS A 512 -2.05 -38.83 17.56
CA LYS A 512 -3.46 -38.38 17.47
C LYS A 512 -3.59 -36.97 16.94
N ILE A 513 -2.66 -36.08 17.31
CA ILE A 513 -2.57 -34.71 16.80
C ILE A 513 -2.34 -34.78 15.29
N CYS A 514 -1.35 -35.56 14.86
CA CYS A 514 -1.03 -35.75 13.45
C CYS A 514 -2.18 -36.34 12.61
N ILE A 515 -2.92 -37.33 13.16
CA ILE A 515 -4.11 -37.87 12.50
C ILE A 515 -5.22 -36.82 12.33
N ALA A 516 -5.29 -35.82 13.22
CA ALA A 516 -6.27 -34.74 13.12
C ALA A 516 -5.85 -33.69 12.08
N GLU A 517 -4.56 -33.44 11.93
CA GLU A 517 -3.99 -32.51 10.96
C GLU A 517 -4.06 -33.05 9.52
N GLY A 518 -3.68 -34.31 9.26
CA GLY A 518 -3.81 -34.95 7.93
C GLY A 518 -5.25 -35.20 7.43
N ARG A 519 -6.26 -34.61 8.09
CA ARG A 519 -7.69 -34.63 7.69
C ARG A 519 -8.22 -33.26 7.26
N LYS A 520 -7.43 -32.20 7.40
CA LYS A 520 -7.72 -30.88 6.80
C LYS A 520 -7.33 -30.90 5.34
#